data_AF-Q09D94-F1
#
_entry.id   AF-Q09D94-F1
#
_cell.length_a   1.000
_cell.length_b   1.000
_cell.length_c   1.000
_cell.angle_alpha   90.00
_cell.angle_beta   90.00
_cell.angle_gamma   90.00
#
_symmetry.space_group_name_H-M   'P 1'
#
loop_
_entity.id
_entity.type
_entity.pdbx_description
1 polymer ?
#
loop_
_entity_poly.entity_id
_entity_poly.type
_entity_poly.pdbx_seq_one_letter_code
_entity_poly.pdbx_strand_id
1 'polypeptide(L)'
;MTPRRQPSGFTLIELMIVVAIIGILAAIAIPSFNRFQARARQSEVNVNLKSLFTGLRTQQRQPPEQIHASGFAPERGNRYSYHLGDCSIFEDRSALDAQSHNEDSCVGVDTFKYPQFPNTFNVTQTPGPTWDTHSTQNGLTETPGLVGTRENWDFLAYGAGDVDNSPDNEQFADTWLISSADGMLSSVCPANTLETVAAGEPFNVANDVSCD
;
A
#
# COMPACT_ATOMS: atom_id res chain seq x y z
N MET A 1 66.64 -12.15 -24.59
CA MET A 1 65.57 -11.56 -25.41
C MET A 1 64.24 -11.91 -24.77
N THR A 2 63.61 -10.96 -24.07
CA THR A 2 62.27 -11.13 -23.51
C THR A 2 61.24 -10.91 -24.62
N PRO A 3 60.32 -11.85 -24.87
CA PRO A 3 59.32 -11.69 -25.94
C PRO A 3 58.45 -10.46 -25.64
N ARG A 4 58.45 -9.51 -26.58
CA ARG A 4 57.61 -8.31 -26.54
C ARG A 4 56.17 -8.75 -26.76
N ARG A 5 55.35 -8.72 -25.71
CA ARG A 5 53.91 -8.97 -25.82
C ARG A 5 53.32 -7.92 -26.78
N GLN A 6 52.71 -8.37 -27.87
CA GLN A 6 51.98 -7.46 -28.75
C GLN A 6 50.76 -6.92 -27.99
N PRO A 7 50.49 -5.61 -28.02
CA PRO A 7 49.27 -5.07 -27.44
C PRO A 7 48.08 -5.62 -28.24
N SER A 8 47.27 -6.49 -27.61
CA SER A 8 45.99 -6.94 -28.17
C SER A 8 45.01 -5.78 -28.14
N GLY A 9 44.69 -5.22 -29.29
CA GLY A 9 43.65 -4.19 -29.43
C GLY A 9 42.26 -4.82 -29.42
N PHE A 10 41.31 -4.14 -28.79
CA PHE A 10 39.89 -4.51 -28.80
C PHE A 10 39.28 -4.16 -30.15
N THR A 11 38.50 -5.06 -30.75
CA THR A 11 37.84 -4.79 -32.04
C THR A 11 36.49 -4.09 -31.84
N LEU A 12 36.09 -3.25 -32.80
CA LEU A 12 34.76 -2.63 -32.77
C LEU A 12 33.63 -3.67 -32.85
N ILE A 13 33.87 -4.80 -33.52
CA ILE A 13 32.89 -5.89 -33.63
C ILE A 13 32.69 -6.61 -32.30
N GLU A 14 33.75 -6.83 -31.52
CA GLU A 14 33.62 -7.37 -30.16
C GLU A 14 32.78 -6.45 -29.29
N LEU A 15 32.98 -5.12 -29.40
CA LEU A 15 32.17 -4.15 -28.66
C LEU A 15 30.70 -4.22 -29.07
N MET A 16 30.40 -4.30 -30.36
CA MET A 16 29.04 -4.34 -30.88
C MET A 16 28.27 -5.58 -30.38
N ILE A 17 28.90 -6.74 -30.36
CA ILE A 17 28.27 -7.98 -29.87
C ILE A 17 27.99 -7.87 -28.37
N VAL A 18 28.92 -7.31 -27.59
CA VAL A 18 28.73 -7.12 -26.14
C VAL A 18 27.54 -6.20 -25.86
N VAL A 19 27.42 -5.07 -26.55
CA VAL A 19 26.28 -4.15 -26.39
C VAL A 19 24.97 -4.82 -26.80
N ALA A 20 24.97 -5.62 -27.87
CA ALA A 20 23.79 -6.36 -28.29
C ALA A 20 23.32 -7.38 -27.23
N ILE A 21 24.25 -8.13 -26.63
CA ILE A 21 23.93 -9.09 -25.56
C ILE A 21 23.40 -8.36 -24.31
N ILE A 22 24.06 -7.27 -23.89
CA ILE A 22 23.61 -6.46 -22.74
C ILE A 22 22.21 -5.89 -23.00
N GLY A 23 21.91 -5.45 -24.23
CA GLY A 23 20.59 -4.95 -24.61
C GLY A 23 19.50 -6.01 -24.45
N ILE A 24 19.74 -7.25 -24.90
CA ILE A 24 18.80 -8.37 -24.74
C ILE A 24 18.57 -8.70 -23.26
N LEU A 25 19.66 -8.76 -22.47
CA LEU A 25 19.56 -9.03 -21.03
C LEU A 25 18.80 -7.93 -20.29
N ALA A 26 19.09 -6.66 -20.59
CA ALA A 26 18.43 -5.52 -19.97
C ALA A 26 16.92 -5.50 -20.26
N ALA A 27 16.50 -5.84 -21.48
CA ALA A 27 15.09 -5.88 -21.87
C ALA A 27 14.25 -6.84 -21.03
N ILE A 28 14.84 -7.95 -20.56
CA ILE A 28 14.16 -8.94 -19.71
C ILE A 28 14.35 -8.60 -18.22
N ALA A 29 15.55 -8.16 -17.83
CA ALA A 29 15.91 -7.95 -16.43
C ALA A 29 15.20 -6.74 -15.81
N ILE A 30 15.08 -5.63 -16.54
CA ILE A 30 14.48 -4.38 -16.04
C ILE A 30 13.01 -4.57 -15.60
N PRO A 31 12.09 -5.08 -16.42
CA PRO A 31 10.69 -5.24 -16.00
C PRO A 31 10.54 -6.27 -14.87
N SER A 32 11.37 -7.33 -14.87
CA SER A 32 11.39 -8.32 -13.79
C SER A 32 11.82 -7.70 -12.44
N PHE A 33 12.87 -6.88 -12.46
CA PHE A 33 13.37 -6.20 -11.28
C PHE A 33 12.36 -5.18 -10.73
N ASN A 34 11.67 -4.44 -11.61
CA ASN A 34 10.62 -3.51 -11.19
C ASN A 34 9.47 -4.23 -10.49
N ARG A 35 8.97 -5.34 -11.04
CA ARG A 35 7.94 -6.17 -10.41
C ARG A 35 8.38 -6.76 -9.06
N PHE A 36 9.65 -7.13 -8.94
CA PHE A 36 10.19 -7.61 -7.67
C PHE A 36 10.21 -6.50 -6.60
N GLN A 37 10.66 -5.30 -6.96
CA GLN A 37 10.60 -4.15 -6.07
C GLN A 37 9.17 -3.78 -5.69
N ALA A 38 8.25 -3.81 -6.65
CA ALA A 38 6.83 -3.55 -6.42
C ALA A 38 6.26 -4.48 -5.35
N ARG A 39 6.46 -5.80 -5.50
CA ARG A 39 6.02 -6.80 -4.50
C ARG A 39 6.66 -6.59 -3.12
N ALA A 40 7.93 -6.19 -3.07
CA ALA A 40 8.59 -5.88 -1.81
C ALA A 40 7.95 -4.67 -1.12
N ARG A 41 7.61 -3.62 -1.87
CA ARG A 41 6.91 -2.43 -1.37
C ARG A 41 5.50 -2.78 -0.88
N GLN A 42 4.75 -3.58 -1.63
CA GLN A 42 3.42 -4.08 -1.23
C GLN A 42 3.43 -4.90 0.07
N SER A 43 4.56 -5.50 0.45
CA SER A 43 4.64 -6.23 1.73
C SER A 43 4.55 -5.29 2.94
N GLU A 44 4.99 -4.04 2.82
CA GLU A 44 4.97 -3.04 3.89
C GLU A 44 3.53 -2.71 4.31
N VAL A 45 2.66 -2.39 3.34
CA VAL A 45 1.24 -2.06 3.62
C VAL A 45 0.51 -3.24 4.27
N ASN A 46 0.77 -4.47 3.83
CA ASN A 46 0.14 -5.65 4.41
C ASN A 46 0.52 -5.84 5.89
N VAL A 47 1.79 -5.63 6.24
CA VAL A 47 2.26 -5.73 7.62
C VAL A 47 1.64 -4.64 8.49
N ASN A 48 1.63 -3.41 8.00
CA ASN A 48 1.10 -2.27 8.74
C ASN A 48 -0.43 -2.35 8.90
N LEU A 49 -1.18 -2.77 7.88
CA LEU A 49 -2.62 -3.01 7.99
C LEU A 49 -2.93 -4.12 9.00
N LYS A 50 -2.16 -5.21 9.03
CA LYS A 50 -2.30 -6.26 10.05
C LYS A 50 -1.99 -5.75 11.46
N SER A 51 -1.01 -4.86 11.60
CA SER A 51 -0.70 -4.19 12.87
C SER A 51 -1.87 -3.31 13.32
N LEU A 52 -2.43 -2.48 12.43
CA LEU A 52 -3.61 -1.66 12.68
C LEU A 52 -4.81 -2.53 13.09
N PHE A 53 -5.11 -3.58 12.32
CA PHE A 53 -6.18 -4.53 12.65
C PHE A 53 -5.99 -5.14 14.03
N THR A 54 -4.77 -5.56 14.38
CA THR A 54 -4.48 -6.11 15.70
C THR A 54 -4.73 -5.07 16.80
N GLY A 55 -4.24 -3.84 16.62
CA GLY A 55 -4.49 -2.73 17.54
C GLY A 55 -5.98 -2.49 17.77
N LEU A 56 -6.75 -2.39 16.69
CA LEU A 56 -8.21 -2.21 16.74
C LEU A 56 -8.90 -3.39 17.43
N ARG A 57 -8.55 -4.63 17.08
CA ARG A 57 -9.15 -5.84 17.70
C ARG A 57 -8.86 -5.99 19.18
N THR A 58 -7.73 -5.50 19.66
CA THR A 58 -7.40 -5.57 21.09
C THR A 58 -8.26 -4.62 21.94
N GLN A 59 -8.89 -3.62 21.33
CA GLN A 59 -9.77 -2.68 22.03
C GLN A 59 -11.16 -3.25 22.24
N GLN A 60 -11.30 -4.10 23.26
CA GLN A 60 -12.56 -4.82 23.51
C GLN A 60 -13.71 -3.97 24.07
N ARG A 61 -13.45 -2.74 24.55
CA ARG A 61 -14.44 -1.98 25.33
C ARG A 61 -15.21 -0.94 24.55
N GLN A 62 -14.53 -0.19 23.69
CA GLN A 62 -15.10 0.92 22.94
C GLN A 62 -14.32 1.09 21.63
N PRO A 63 -14.98 1.45 20.52
CA PRO A 63 -14.28 1.79 19.29
C PRO A 63 -13.36 2.98 19.55
N PRO A 64 -12.12 2.97 19.04
CA PRO A 64 -11.23 4.11 19.18
C PRO A 64 -11.80 5.28 18.39
N GLU A 65 -11.84 6.50 18.91
CA GLU A 65 -12.31 7.63 18.07
C GLU A 65 -11.29 8.02 16.98
N GLN A 66 -10.08 7.45 17.04
CA GLN A 66 -8.85 7.98 16.43
C GLN A 66 -7.92 6.84 16.01
N ILE A 67 -7.17 7.01 14.93
CA ILE A 67 -6.31 5.93 14.41
C ILE A 67 -5.19 5.57 15.40
N HIS A 68 -4.63 6.57 16.09
CA HIS A 68 -3.55 6.38 17.06
C HIS A 68 -3.97 5.74 18.38
N ALA A 69 -5.25 5.82 18.73
CA ALA A 69 -5.74 5.19 19.97
C ALA A 69 -5.52 3.67 19.94
N SER A 70 -5.54 3.06 18.74
CA SER A 70 -5.24 1.64 18.53
C SER A 70 -3.78 1.24 18.83
N GLY A 71 -2.90 2.23 19.09
CA GLY A 71 -1.46 2.02 19.19
C GLY A 71 -0.78 1.90 17.82
N PHE A 72 -1.52 2.06 16.73
CA PHE A 72 -0.98 2.05 15.38
C PHE A 72 -0.15 3.31 15.11
N ALA A 73 1.13 3.07 14.85
CA ALA A 73 2.09 4.08 14.42
C ALA A 73 3.10 3.40 13.49
N PRO A 74 2.95 3.52 12.15
CA PRO A 74 3.89 2.93 11.22
C PRO A 74 5.26 3.60 11.37
N GLU A 75 6.34 2.86 11.13
CA GLU A 75 7.70 3.39 11.23
C GLU A 75 7.94 4.57 10.28
N ARG A 76 8.99 5.36 10.56
CA ARG A 76 9.42 6.43 9.66
C ARG A 76 9.88 5.85 8.33
N GLY A 77 9.58 6.56 7.27
CA GLY A 77 9.82 6.16 5.90
C GLY A 77 8.76 5.23 5.33
N ASN A 78 7.53 5.27 5.85
CA ASN A 78 6.37 4.59 5.28
C ASN A 78 5.96 5.24 3.95
N ARG A 79 5.61 4.40 2.97
CA ARG A 79 5.21 4.86 1.62
C ARG A 79 3.69 5.00 1.44
N TYR A 80 2.94 4.46 2.39
CA TYR A 80 1.49 4.36 2.34
C TYR A 80 0.85 5.26 3.40
N SER A 81 -0.26 5.90 3.06
CA SER A 81 -1.17 6.46 4.05
C SER A 81 -2.17 5.40 4.51
N TYR A 82 -2.59 5.50 5.77
CA TYR A 82 -3.51 4.56 6.41
C TYR A 82 -4.76 5.30 6.87
N HIS A 83 -5.93 4.74 6.60
CA HIS A 83 -7.21 5.42 6.68
C HIS A 83 -8.16 4.63 7.58
N LEU A 84 -8.66 5.28 8.63
CA LEU A 84 -9.74 4.78 9.50
C LEU A 84 -10.98 5.69 9.43
N GLY A 85 -11.05 6.60 8.45
CA GLY A 85 -12.13 7.55 8.25
C GLY A 85 -11.92 8.38 6.98
N ASP A 86 -12.52 9.57 6.93
CA ASP A 86 -12.51 10.47 5.77
C ASP A 86 -11.19 11.22 5.52
N CYS A 87 -10.18 11.03 6.39
CA CYS A 87 -8.87 11.69 6.34
C CYS A 87 -8.90 13.21 6.27
N SER A 88 -9.95 13.83 6.81
CA SER A 88 -10.00 15.28 6.96
C SER A 88 -8.90 15.81 7.90
N ILE A 89 -8.52 15.00 8.89
CA ILE A 89 -7.43 15.24 9.84
C ILE A 89 -6.50 14.02 9.82
N PHE A 90 -5.19 14.25 9.69
CA PHE A 90 -4.18 13.21 9.52
C PHE A 90 -2.84 13.57 10.19
N GLU A 91 -2.08 12.53 10.54
CA GLU A 91 -0.70 12.65 11.03
C GLU A 91 0.21 13.18 9.91
N ASP A 92 0.72 14.41 10.05
CA ASP A 92 1.64 15.00 9.08
C ASP A 92 3.07 14.50 9.31
N ARG A 93 3.70 13.98 8.26
CA ARG A 93 5.07 13.43 8.27
C ARG A 93 6.00 14.12 7.29
N SER A 94 5.73 15.38 6.97
CA SER A 94 6.56 16.21 6.07
C SER A 94 7.84 16.74 6.70
N ALA A 95 7.94 16.75 8.03
CA ALA A 95 9.08 17.24 8.77
C ALA A 95 9.94 16.12 9.39
N LEU A 96 11.06 16.51 10.02
CA LEU A 96 11.93 15.59 10.75
C LEU A 96 11.16 14.87 11.87
N ASP A 97 10.22 15.56 12.52
CA ASP A 97 9.30 14.99 13.50
C ASP A 97 7.92 14.81 12.86
N ALA A 98 7.27 13.69 13.18
CA ALA A 98 5.88 13.47 12.79
C ALA A 98 4.96 14.26 13.73
N GLN A 99 3.98 14.96 13.17
CA GLN A 99 2.99 15.73 13.90
C GLN A 99 1.68 14.94 13.94
N SER A 100 1.47 14.21 15.03
CA SER A 100 0.18 13.58 15.31
C SER A 100 -0.71 14.51 16.12
N HIS A 101 -1.99 14.51 15.79
CA HIS A 101 -3.05 15.09 16.59
C HIS A 101 -3.90 13.97 17.17
N ASN A 102 -4.60 14.27 18.25
CA ASN A 102 -5.51 13.30 18.83
C ASN A 102 -6.60 12.96 17.80
N GLU A 103 -7.15 13.93 17.08
CA GLU A 103 -8.28 13.73 16.15
C GLU A 103 -7.91 13.08 14.80
N ASP A 104 -6.68 12.59 14.64
CA ASP A 104 -6.25 11.99 13.39
C ASP A 104 -7.07 10.73 13.07
N SER A 105 -7.78 10.79 11.96
CA SER A 105 -8.48 9.64 11.36
C SER A 105 -7.55 8.81 10.48
N CYS A 106 -6.38 9.38 10.13
CA CYS A 106 -5.47 8.81 9.15
C CYS A 106 -4.01 9.09 9.48
N VAL A 107 -3.13 8.21 9.02
CA VAL A 107 -1.69 8.41 9.07
C VAL A 107 -1.19 8.77 7.68
N GLY A 108 -0.50 9.90 7.56
CA GLY A 108 0.09 10.34 6.30
C GLY A 108 1.29 9.51 5.85
N VAL A 109 1.69 9.72 4.60
CA VAL A 109 2.92 9.20 4.01
C VAL A 109 4.11 9.97 4.59
N ASP A 110 5.27 9.33 4.76
CA ASP A 110 6.50 10.05 5.14
C ASP A 110 7.03 10.88 3.97
N THR A 111 6.46 12.08 3.79
CA THR A 111 6.87 13.02 2.75
C THR A 111 8.22 13.69 3.06
N PHE A 112 8.73 13.60 4.29
CA PHE A 112 10.12 13.94 4.58
C PHE A 112 11.11 13.02 3.83
N LYS A 113 10.83 11.71 3.79
CA LYS A 113 11.63 10.74 2.99
C LYS A 113 11.22 10.70 1.52
N TYR A 114 9.93 10.89 1.23
CA TYR A 114 9.36 10.83 -0.11
C TYR A 114 8.73 12.19 -0.51
N PRO A 115 9.56 13.22 -0.79
CA PRO A 115 9.07 14.59 -0.99
C PRO A 115 8.24 14.76 -2.27
N GLN A 116 8.27 13.79 -3.19
CA GLN A 116 7.42 13.79 -4.38
C GLN A 116 6.01 13.26 -4.11
N PHE A 117 5.79 12.55 -3.01
CA PHE A 117 4.48 11.98 -2.70
C PHE A 117 3.56 13.02 -2.07
N PRO A 118 2.23 12.93 -2.32
CA PRO A 118 1.27 13.70 -1.54
C PRO A 118 1.30 13.23 -0.07
N ASN A 119 0.86 14.09 0.85
CA ASN A 119 0.77 13.72 2.27
C ASN A 119 -0.17 12.53 2.50
N THR A 120 -1.22 12.41 1.69
CA THR A 120 -2.18 11.31 1.72
C THR A 120 -2.56 10.93 0.31
N PHE A 121 -2.76 9.65 0.06
CA PHE A 121 -3.33 9.13 -1.17
C PHE A 121 -4.84 8.94 -1.05
N ASN A 122 -5.58 9.11 -2.15
CA ASN A 122 -7.00 8.82 -2.21
C ASN A 122 -7.21 7.29 -2.25
N VAL A 123 -8.05 6.78 -1.36
CA VAL A 123 -8.39 5.36 -1.32
C VAL A 123 -9.39 5.02 -2.42
N THR A 124 -9.10 3.96 -3.17
CA THR A 124 -10.08 3.32 -4.06
C THR A 124 -10.96 2.37 -3.25
N GLN A 125 -12.25 2.65 -3.16
CA GLN A 125 -13.19 1.82 -2.40
C GLN A 125 -13.49 0.51 -3.15
N THR A 126 -13.74 -0.57 -2.39
CA THR A 126 -14.18 -1.84 -2.97
C THR A 126 -15.63 -1.71 -3.49
N PRO A 127 -15.92 -2.13 -4.73
CA PRO A 127 -17.26 -2.01 -5.29
C PRO A 127 -18.15 -3.16 -4.82
N GLY A 128 -19.27 -2.83 -4.18
CA GLY A 128 -20.31 -3.79 -3.80
C GLY A 128 -19.86 -4.91 -2.86
N PRO A 129 -19.15 -4.63 -1.75
CA PRO A 129 -18.76 -5.64 -0.78
C PRO A 129 -20.01 -6.29 -0.18
N THR A 130 -19.96 -7.60 0.02
CA THR A 130 -21.00 -8.35 0.74
C THR A 130 -20.42 -8.83 2.05
N TRP A 131 -20.84 -8.21 3.16
CA TRP A 131 -20.39 -8.57 4.49
C TRP A 131 -21.25 -9.67 5.13
N ASP A 132 -20.74 -10.31 6.17
CA ASP A 132 -21.58 -11.16 7.01
C ASP A 132 -22.76 -10.39 7.65
N THR A 133 -23.72 -11.13 8.20
CA THR A 133 -24.95 -10.54 8.74
C THR A 133 -24.69 -9.66 9.97
N HIS A 134 -23.71 -10.02 10.80
CA HIS A 134 -23.32 -9.26 11.98
C HIS A 134 -22.79 -7.87 11.59
N SER A 135 -21.89 -7.83 10.63
CA SER A 135 -21.22 -6.60 10.21
C SER A 135 -22.16 -5.69 9.43
N THR A 136 -23.07 -6.28 8.66
CA THR A 136 -24.16 -5.54 8.02
C THR A 136 -25.09 -4.89 9.05
N GLN A 137 -25.38 -5.57 10.18
CA GLN A 137 -26.17 -4.98 11.27
C GLN A 137 -25.46 -3.83 11.97
N ASN A 138 -24.13 -3.88 12.06
CA ASN A 138 -23.31 -2.79 12.58
C ASN A 138 -23.13 -1.65 11.58
N GLY A 139 -23.57 -1.82 10.33
CA GLY A 139 -23.56 -0.78 9.30
C GLY A 139 -22.25 -0.70 8.52
N LEU A 140 -21.49 -1.79 8.40
CA LEU A 140 -20.27 -1.85 7.60
C LEU A 140 -20.61 -1.65 6.10
N THR A 141 -19.95 -0.69 5.46
CA THR A 141 -20.18 -0.30 4.06
C THR A 141 -18.91 -0.46 3.23
N GLU A 142 -18.70 0.43 2.25
CA GLU A 142 -17.54 0.49 1.35
C GLU A 142 -16.48 1.48 1.84
N THR A 143 -16.86 2.41 2.75
CA THR A 143 -16.01 3.50 3.21
C THR A 143 -15.17 3.11 4.43
N PRO A 144 -13.90 3.58 4.54
CA PRO A 144 -13.14 3.45 5.77
C PRO A 144 -13.89 4.04 6.95
N GLY A 145 -13.85 3.37 8.09
CA GLY A 145 -14.56 3.84 9.27
C GLY A 145 -14.75 2.78 10.34
N LEU A 146 -15.17 3.28 11.50
CA LEU A 146 -15.65 2.50 12.62
C LEU A 146 -17.17 2.58 12.62
N VAL A 147 -17.81 1.42 12.66
CA VAL A 147 -19.26 1.29 12.49
C VAL A 147 -19.85 0.50 13.66
N GLY A 148 -21.05 0.89 14.10
CA GLY A 148 -21.76 0.21 15.17
C GLY A 148 -21.82 1.01 16.48
N THR A 149 -21.83 0.28 17.59
CA THR A 149 -22.08 0.79 18.95
C THR A 149 -20.89 0.49 19.88
N ARG A 150 -20.92 0.99 21.12
CA ARG A 150 -19.80 0.78 22.06
C ARG A 150 -19.47 -0.69 22.34
N GLU A 151 -20.47 -1.56 22.38
CA GLU A 151 -20.30 -2.97 22.75
C GLU A 151 -20.18 -3.89 21.53
N ASN A 152 -20.79 -3.51 20.40
CA ASN A 152 -20.74 -4.22 19.14
C ASN A 152 -20.36 -3.24 18.04
N TRP A 153 -19.14 -3.34 17.55
CA TRP A 153 -18.62 -2.50 16.48
C TRP A 153 -17.77 -3.33 15.53
N ASP A 154 -17.74 -2.86 14.30
CA ASP A 154 -16.90 -3.36 13.22
C ASP A 154 -16.10 -2.20 12.62
N PHE A 155 -15.11 -2.54 11.83
CA PHE A 155 -14.26 -1.55 11.18
C PHE A 155 -13.84 -1.99 9.80
N LEU A 156 -13.65 -0.97 8.96
CA LEU A 156 -13.01 -1.08 7.67
C LEU A 156 -11.88 -0.06 7.65
N ALA A 157 -10.65 -0.52 7.46
CA ALA A 157 -9.48 0.33 7.32
C ALA A 157 -8.87 0.15 5.95
N TYR A 158 -8.28 1.21 5.43
CA TYR A 158 -7.64 1.21 4.12
C TYR A 158 -6.17 1.64 4.22
N GLY A 159 -5.34 1.14 3.31
CA GLY A 159 -3.99 1.61 3.06
C GLY A 159 -3.90 2.03 1.60
N ALA A 160 -3.39 3.22 1.32
CA ALA A 160 -3.22 3.72 -0.04
C ALA A 160 -1.81 4.25 -0.24
N GLY A 161 -1.20 3.95 -1.38
CA GLY A 161 0.14 4.42 -1.70
C GLY A 161 0.57 4.08 -3.10
N ASP A 162 1.78 4.50 -3.45
CA ASP A 162 2.36 4.32 -4.78
C ASP A 162 3.45 3.24 -4.76
N VAL A 163 3.17 2.10 -5.41
CA VAL A 163 4.08 0.97 -5.47
C VAL A 163 5.19 1.15 -6.50
N ASP A 164 4.94 1.75 -7.66
CA ASP A 164 5.89 1.75 -8.78
C ASP A 164 6.57 3.10 -9.05
N ASN A 165 6.23 4.11 -8.25
CA ASN A 165 6.75 5.47 -8.34
C ASN A 165 6.38 6.13 -9.67
N SER A 166 5.13 5.93 -10.10
CA SER A 166 4.61 6.49 -11.34
C SER A 166 4.64 8.02 -11.31
N PRO A 167 5.04 8.65 -12.43
CA PRO A 167 5.28 10.10 -12.50
C PRO A 167 3.98 10.93 -12.47
N ASP A 168 2.85 10.29 -12.61
CA ASP A 168 1.52 10.84 -12.51
C ASP A 168 1.14 10.95 -11.03
N ASN A 169 0.68 12.14 -10.65
CA ASN A 169 0.12 12.40 -9.32
C ASN A 169 -1.24 11.69 -9.21
N GLU A 170 -1.23 10.36 -9.24
CA GLU A 170 -2.37 9.58 -9.67
C GLU A 170 -3.58 9.75 -8.77
N GLN A 171 -4.71 9.92 -9.45
CA GLN A 171 -6.05 9.84 -8.85
C GLN A 171 -6.38 8.41 -8.37
N PHE A 172 -5.51 7.43 -8.67
CA PHE A 172 -5.68 6.01 -8.35
C PHE A 172 -4.43 5.45 -7.69
N ALA A 173 -4.29 5.62 -6.38
CA ALA A 173 -3.23 4.94 -5.65
C ALA A 173 -3.53 3.44 -5.55
N ASP A 174 -2.49 2.61 -5.49
CA ASP A 174 -2.66 1.24 -5.06
C ASP A 174 -3.35 1.23 -3.69
N THR A 175 -4.43 0.49 -3.57
CA THR A 175 -5.30 0.51 -2.41
C THR A 175 -5.51 -0.89 -1.87
N TRP A 176 -5.29 -1.04 -0.58
CA TRP A 176 -5.62 -2.23 0.20
C TRP A 176 -6.66 -1.89 1.23
N LEU A 177 -7.51 -2.86 1.55
CA LEU A 177 -8.44 -2.77 2.65
C LEU A 177 -8.23 -3.93 3.64
N ILE A 178 -8.60 -3.72 4.89
CA ILE A 178 -8.68 -4.75 5.91
C ILE A 178 -9.94 -4.52 6.76
N SER A 179 -10.70 -5.58 7.01
CA SER A 179 -11.97 -5.51 7.73
C SER A 179 -11.96 -6.35 9.00
N SER A 180 -12.81 -5.99 9.96
CA SER A 180 -13.18 -6.83 11.10
C SER A 180 -14.19 -7.93 10.76
N ALA A 181 -14.64 -7.97 9.52
CA ALA A 181 -15.72 -8.83 9.05
C ALA A 181 -15.23 -9.78 7.98
N ASP A 182 -15.73 -11.01 8.00
CA ASP A 182 -15.67 -11.88 6.84
C ASP A 182 -16.60 -11.31 5.76
N GLY A 183 -16.17 -11.37 4.50
CA GLY A 183 -16.96 -10.83 3.41
C GLY A 183 -16.57 -11.37 2.05
N MET A 184 -17.37 -11.00 1.05
CA MET A 184 -17.04 -11.19 -0.35
C MET A 184 -16.67 -9.83 -0.94
N LEU A 185 -15.45 -9.73 -1.47
CA LEU A 185 -14.86 -8.49 -1.96
C LEU A 185 -14.48 -8.63 -3.43
N SER A 186 -14.43 -7.50 -4.14
CA SER A 186 -13.88 -7.46 -5.48
C SER A 186 -12.87 -6.32 -5.61
N SER A 187 -11.89 -6.52 -6.49
CA SER A 187 -10.90 -5.55 -6.89
C SER A 187 -11.43 -4.76 -8.09
N VAL A 188 -11.14 -3.46 -8.09
CA VAL A 188 -11.40 -2.54 -9.21
C VAL A 188 -10.36 -2.77 -10.31
N CYS A 189 -9.12 -3.01 -9.91
CA CYS A 189 -7.98 -3.10 -10.80
C CYS A 189 -6.93 -4.07 -10.25
N PRO A 190 -6.62 -5.19 -10.95
CA PRO A 190 -7.37 -5.72 -12.08
C PRO A 190 -8.78 -6.11 -11.63
N ALA A 191 -9.78 -5.85 -12.47
CA ALA A 191 -11.16 -6.19 -12.12
C ALA A 191 -11.32 -7.72 -11.94
N ASN A 192 -11.87 -8.14 -10.80
CA ASN A 192 -12.17 -9.55 -10.54
C ASN A 192 -13.65 -9.76 -10.17
N THR A 193 -14.03 -11.03 -10.03
CA THR A 193 -15.31 -11.42 -9.44
C THR A 193 -15.20 -11.42 -7.92
N LEU A 194 -16.33 -11.39 -7.22
CA LEU A 194 -16.37 -11.49 -5.76
C LEU A 194 -15.61 -12.73 -5.24
N GLU A 195 -14.63 -12.48 -4.39
CA GLU A 195 -13.80 -13.47 -3.71
C GLU A 195 -14.06 -13.45 -2.20
N THR A 196 -14.01 -14.62 -1.57
CA THR A 196 -14.18 -14.72 -0.12
C THR A 196 -12.91 -14.27 0.60
N VAL A 197 -13.03 -13.26 1.45
CA VAL A 197 -11.94 -12.70 2.25
C VAL A 197 -12.31 -12.81 3.73
N ALA A 198 -11.41 -13.40 4.51
CA ALA A 198 -11.58 -13.51 5.94
C ALA A 198 -11.22 -12.20 6.65
N ALA A 199 -11.84 -11.94 7.79
CA ALA A 199 -11.53 -10.81 8.63
C ALA A 199 -10.04 -10.77 8.99
N GLY A 200 -9.44 -9.60 8.88
CA GLY A 200 -8.02 -9.39 9.18
C GLY A 200 -7.04 -9.81 8.09
N GLU A 201 -7.52 -10.25 6.92
CA GLU A 201 -6.66 -10.42 5.75
C GLU A 201 -6.71 -9.16 4.88
N PRO A 202 -5.56 -8.49 4.63
CA PRO A 202 -5.49 -7.40 3.68
C PRO A 202 -5.89 -7.88 2.29
N PHE A 203 -6.84 -7.17 1.68
CA PHE A 203 -7.29 -7.41 0.32
C PHE A 203 -6.82 -6.26 -0.57
N ASN A 204 -6.20 -6.58 -1.70
CA ASN A 204 -5.78 -5.59 -2.68
C ASN A 204 -6.97 -5.20 -3.57
N VAL A 205 -7.49 -3.98 -3.36
CA VAL A 205 -8.65 -3.45 -4.07
C VAL A 205 -8.26 -2.88 -5.43
N ALA A 206 -7.13 -2.17 -5.49
CA ALA A 206 -6.65 -1.53 -6.69
C ALA A 206 -5.12 -1.64 -6.74
N ASN A 207 -4.61 -2.13 -7.86
CA ASN A 207 -3.20 -2.28 -8.17
C ASN A 207 -2.97 -1.82 -9.60
N ASP A 208 -2.67 -0.53 -9.75
CA ASP A 208 -2.41 0.16 -11.01
C ASP A 208 -1.32 -0.54 -11.84
N VAL A 209 -0.24 -1.01 -11.19
CA VAL A 209 0.88 -1.77 -11.81
C VAL A 209 0.40 -3.01 -12.57
N SER A 210 -0.76 -3.55 -12.21
CA SER A 210 -1.33 -4.75 -12.83
C SER A 210 -2.34 -4.43 -13.94
N CYS A 211 -2.71 -3.16 -14.10
CA CYS A 211 -3.69 -2.69 -15.08
C CYS A 211 -3.08 -1.90 -16.24
N ASP A 212 -1.85 -1.41 -16.09
CA ASP A 212 -1.03 -0.81 -17.16
C ASP A 212 -0.33 -1.84 -18.07
#